data_AF-A0A1G1PMX6-F1
#
_entry.id   AF-A0A1G1PMX6-F1
#
_cell.length_a   1.000
_cell.length_b   1.000
_cell.length_c   1.000
_cell.angle_alpha   90.00
_cell.angle_beta   90.00
_cell.angle_gamma   90.00
#
_symmetry.space_group_name_H-M   'P 1'
#
loop_
_entity.id
_entity.type
_entity.pdbx_description
1 polymer ?
#
loop_
_entity_poly.entity_id
_entity_poly.type
_entity_poly.pdbx_seq_one_letter_code
_entity_poly.pdbx_strand_id
1 'polypeptide(L)'
;MRRSIPLKPLTYFHIGIIIILSLAVYGNSLYGKFLWDDKILIEDNAYVKDFNNIPKIFSENIGGGAAREIGFYRPFSIVTYTIDYSLWGLNVVG
;
A
#
# COMPACT_ATOMS: atom_id res chain seq x y z
N MET A 1 9.41 -18.35 -33.98
CA MET A 1 8.18 -18.96 -33.44
C MET A 1 8.56 -19.77 -32.19
N ARG A 2 8.41 -19.23 -30.97
CA ARG A 2 8.86 -19.88 -29.73
C ARG A 2 7.76 -20.87 -29.26
N ARG A 3 8.00 -22.18 -29.39
CA ARG A 3 7.07 -23.20 -28.87
C ARG A 3 7.15 -23.20 -27.34
N SER A 4 6.04 -22.93 -26.67
CA SER A 4 5.90 -23.15 -25.23
C SER A 4 5.86 -24.65 -24.98
N ILE A 5 6.86 -25.19 -24.29
CA ILE A 5 6.89 -26.60 -23.87
C ILE A 5 5.96 -26.73 -22.67
N PRO A 6 4.92 -27.59 -22.71
CA PRO A 6 4.01 -27.77 -21.59
C PRO A 6 4.77 -28.33 -20.37
N LEU A 7 4.54 -27.76 -19.20
CA LEU A 7 5.13 -28.25 -17.96
C LEU A 7 4.52 -29.61 -17.60
N LYS A 8 5.30 -30.45 -16.91
CA LYS A 8 4.81 -31.74 -16.43
C LYS A 8 3.79 -31.50 -15.30
N PRO A 9 2.78 -32.38 -15.13
CA PRO A 9 1.77 -32.25 -14.07
C PRO A 9 2.39 -32.14 -12.67
N LEU A 10 3.50 -32.84 -12.45
CA LEU A 10 4.27 -32.78 -11.21
C LEU A 10 4.83 -31.37 -10.95
N THR A 11 5.22 -30.61 -11.98
CA THR A 11 5.70 -29.23 -11.81
C THR A 11 4.60 -28.30 -11.30
N TYR A 12 3.37 -28.43 -11.82
CA TYR A 12 2.22 -27.65 -11.33
C TYR A 12 1.90 -27.96 -9.86
N PHE A 13 2.04 -29.22 -9.46
CA PHE A 13 1.87 -29.63 -8.07
C PHE A 13 2.90 -28.95 -7.14
N HIS A 14 4.19 -28.94 -7.51
CA HIS A 14 5.22 -28.24 -6.75
C HIS A 14 4.95 -26.74 -6.65
N ILE A 15 4.53 -26.11 -7.75
CA ILE A 15 4.16 -24.68 -7.76
C ILE A 15 2.99 -24.43 -6.80
N GLY A 16 1.96 -25.28 -6.84
CA GLY A 16 0.82 -25.19 -5.92
C GLY A 16 1.24 -25.28 -4.45
N ILE A 17 2.11 -26.24 -4.11
CA ILE A 17 2.65 -26.37 -2.75
C ILE A 17 3.42 -25.11 -2.33
N ILE A 18 4.29 -24.59 -3.20
CA ILE A 18 5.08 -23.38 -2.88
C ILE A 18 4.15 -22.19 -2.62
N ILE A 19 3.10 -22.02 -3.41
CA ILE A 19 2.12 -20.95 -3.21
C ILE A 19 1.41 -21.14 -1.86
N ILE A 20 0.91 -22.34 -1.57
CA ILE A 20 0.18 -22.62 -0.32
C ILE A 20 1.08 -22.40 0.90
N LEU A 21 2.31 -22.92 0.88
CA LEU A 21 3.25 -22.72 1.98
C LEU A 21 3.63 -21.25 2.15
N SER A 22 3.79 -20.50 1.06
CA SER A 22 4.05 -19.06 1.14
C SER A 22 2.88 -18.32 1.79
N LEU A 23 1.64 -18.61 1.37
CA LEU A 23 0.44 -18.03 1.98
C LEU A 23 0.27 -18.43 3.45
N ALA A 24 0.61 -19.66 3.82
CA ALA A 24 0.52 -20.12 5.20
C ALA A 24 1.57 -19.43 6.10
N VAL A 25 2.79 -19.24 5.60
CA VAL A 25 3.88 -18.59 6.35
C VAL A 25 3.67 -17.09 6.49
N TYR A 26 3.21 -16.42 5.43
CA TYR A 26 3.03 -14.95 5.41
C TYR A 26 1.60 -14.49 5.68
N GLY A 27 0.60 -15.38 5.73
CA GLY A 27 -0.81 -14.99 5.90
C GLY A 27 -1.08 -14.25 7.21
N ASN A 28 -0.26 -14.47 8.23
CA ASN A 28 -0.34 -13.71 9.49
C ASN A 28 0.03 -12.21 9.31
N SER A 29 0.80 -11.84 8.28
CA SER A 29 1.20 -10.45 8.05
C SER A 29 0.05 -9.57 7.54
N LEU A 30 -1.07 -10.16 7.11
CA LEU A 30 -2.25 -9.44 6.66
C LEU A 30 -2.96 -8.70 7.82
N TYR A 31 -2.83 -9.20 9.05
CA TYR A 31 -3.51 -8.62 10.22
C TYR A 31 -2.60 -7.64 10.99
N GLY A 32 -1.81 -6.87 10.25
CA GLY A 32 -0.91 -5.86 10.81
C GLY A 32 -1.65 -4.63 11.35
N LYS A 33 -0.88 -3.58 11.63
CA LYS A 33 -1.37 -2.25 11.98
C LYS A 33 -0.48 -1.21 11.32
N PHE A 34 -0.97 0.01 11.15
CA PHE A 34 -0.13 1.12 10.69
C PHE A 34 1.01 1.39 11.67
N LEU A 35 2.23 1.50 11.15
CA LEU A 35 3.44 1.67 11.94
C LEU A 35 4.25 2.87 11.44
N TRP A 36 4.95 3.53 12.37
CA TRP A 36 5.89 4.61 12.11
C TRP A 36 5.31 5.70 11.21
N ASP A 37 5.80 5.81 9.98
CA ASP A 37 5.43 6.87 9.04
C ASP A 37 3.98 6.73 8.58
N ASP A 38 3.40 5.52 8.55
CA ASP A 38 2.00 5.33 8.16
C ASP A 38 1.05 6.15 9.04
N LYS A 39 1.41 6.32 10.32
CA LYS A 39 0.62 7.15 11.23
C LYS A 39 0.57 8.59 10.77
N ILE A 40 1.72 9.15 10.43
CA ILE A 40 1.83 10.56 10.05
C ILE A 40 1.32 10.76 8.63
N LEU A 41 1.60 9.83 7.73
CA LEU A 41 1.36 9.98 6.30
C LEU A 41 -0.07 9.59 5.89
N ILE A 42 -0.73 8.71 6.65
CA ILE A 42 -2.05 8.15 6.33
C ILE A 42 -3.05 8.33 7.48
N GLU A 43 -2.77 7.77 8.67
CA GLU A 43 -3.74 7.71 9.77
C GLU A 43 -4.13 9.11 10.31
N ASP A 44 -3.12 9.94 10.58
CA ASP A 44 -3.25 11.29 11.14
C ASP A 44 -3.32 12.36 10.05
N ASN A 45 -3.04 12.01 8.80
CA ASN A 45 -3.00 12.94 7.68
C ASN A 45 -4.42 13.30 7.21
N ALA A 46 -4.91 14.48 7.59
CA ALA A 46 -6.22 14.96 7.18
C ALA A 46 -6.33 15.15 5.65
N TYR A 47 -5.22 15.37 4.94
CA TYR A 47 -5.25 15.59 3.49
C TYR A 47 -5.54 14.30 2.71
N VAL A 48 -5.18 13.14 3.27
CA VAL A 48 -5.44 11.83 2.66
C VAL A 48 -6.93 11.46 2.72
N LYS A 49 -7.68 12.01 3.67
CA LYS A 49 -9.07 11.60 3.93
C LYS A 49 -10.12 12.26 3.03
N ASP A 50 -9.73 13.28 2.26
CA ASP A 50 -10.63 14.01 1.36
C ASP A 50 -9.88 14.57 0.14
N PHE A 51 -10.36 14.26 -1.07
CA PHE A 51 -9.86 14.78 -2.34
C PHE A 51 -9.88 16.31 -2.43
N ASN A 52 -10.73 17.00 -1.67
CA ASN A 52 -10.74 18.47 -1.59
C ASN A 52 -9.42 19.05 -1.05
N ASN A 53 -8.60 18.25 -0.39
CA ASN A 53 -7.28 18.68 0.09
C ASN A 53 -6.16 18.54 -0.96
N ILE A 54 -6.45 18.04 -2.17
CA ILE A 54 -5.44 17.93 -3.25
C ILE A 54 -4.68 19.24 -3.48
N PRO A 55 -5.31 20.43 -3.57
CA PRO A 55 -4.56 21.67 -3.71
C PRO A 55 -3.52 21.89 -2.61
N LYS A 56 -3.84 21.53 -1.35
CA LYS A 56 -2.91 21.63 -0.22
C LYS A 56 -1.76 20.63 -0.31
N ILE A 57 -2.03 19.43 -0.80
CA ILE A 57 -1.01 18.40 -1.05
C ILE A 57 0.08 18.92 -2.01
N PHE A 58 -0.27 19.76 -2.98
CA PHE A 58 0.68 20.37 -3.94
C PHE A 58 1.30 21.69 -3.46
N SER A 59 0.94 22.20 -2.28
CA SER A 59 1.52 23.42 -1.73
C SER A 59 2.32 23.21 -0.45
N GLU A 60 2.22 22.04 0.17
CA GLU A 60 2.83 21.74 1.47
C GLU A 60 3.74 20.51 1.41
N ASN A 61 4.57 20.35 2.45
CA ASN A 61 5.39 19.15 2.59
C ASN A 61 4.55 17.91 2.95
N ILE A 62 5.15 16.73 2.87
CA ILE A 62 4.47 15.44 3.03
C ILE A 62 3.76 15.26 4.39
N GLY A 63 4.17 16.00 5.43
CA GLY A 63 3.57 15.99 6.76
C GLY A 63 2.55 17.10 7.03
N GLY A 64 2.27 17.97 6.06
CA GLY A 64 1.39 19.14 6.23
C GLY A 64 0.01 18.79 6.77
N GLY A 65 -0.63 17.75 6.23
CA GLY A 65 -1.95 17.32 6.67
C GLY A 65 -1.98 16.62 8.04
N ALA A 66 -0.83 16.29 8.62
CA ALA A 66 -0.69 15.82 10.00
C ALA A 66 -0.07 16.89 10.92
N ALA A 67 0.00 18.15 10.46
CA ALA A 67 0.64 19.26 11.16
C ALA A 67 2.08 18.94 11.62
N ARG A 68 2.82 18.16 10.83
CA ARG A 68 4.24 17.86 11.08
C ARG A 68 5.12 18.43 9.98
N GLU A 69 6.16 19.14 10.40
CA GLU A 69 7.26 19.56 9.53
C GLU A 69 8.09 18.34 9.14
N ILE A 70 7.91 17.85 7.92
CA ILE A 70 8.75 16.82 7.31
C ILE A 70 9.46 17.46 6.13
N GLY A 71 10.80 17.39 6.08
CA GLY A 71 11.64 18.03 5.06
C GLY A 71 11.55 17.47 3.64
N PHE A 72 10.42 16.83 3.26
CA PHE A 72 10.21 16.19 1.97
C PHE A 72 8.94 16.71 1.30
N TYR A 73 9.07 17.12 0.03
CA TYR A 73 7.95 17.47 -0.84
C TYR A 73 7.64 16.31 -1.79
N ARG A 74 6.57 15.56 -1.52
CA ARG A 74 6.18 14.35 -2.27
C ARG A 74 4.67 14.31 -2.57
N PRO A 75 4.13 15.30 -3.31
CA PRO A 75 2.69 15.46 -3.51
C PRO A 75 2.03 14.23 -4.15
N PHE A 76 2.66 13.65 -5.17
CA PHE A 76 2.11 12.48 -5.85
C PHE A 76 2.00 11.25 -4.93
N SER A 77 2.91 11.10 -3.95
CA SER A 77 2.80 10.00 -2.97
C SER A 77 1.59 10.17 -2.05
N ILE A 78 1.29 11.40 -1.62
CA ILE A 78 0.10 11.66 -0.80
C ILE A 78 -1.18 11.51 -1.63
N VAL A 79 -1.18 11.93 -2.91
CA VAL A 79 -2.32 11.70 -3.80
C VAL A 79 -2.61 10.20 -3.97
N THR A 80 -1.59 9.36 -4.13
CA THR A 80 -1.81 7.90 -4.18
C THR A 80 -2.40 7.38 -2.87
N TYR A 81 -1.95 7.89 -1.71
CA TYR A 81 -2.55 7.54 -0.43
C TYR A 81 -4.00 8.01 -0.29
N THR A 82 -4.37 9.18 -0.84
CA THR A 82 -5.77 9.62 -0.90
C THR A 82 -6.62 8.64 -1.70
N ILE A 83 -6.11 8.12 -2.82
CA ILE A 83 -6.80 7.10 -3.62
C ILE A 83 -6.94 5.80 -2.82
N ASP A 84 -5.85 5.30 -2.24
CA ASP A 84 -5.87 4.08 -1.45
C ASP A 84 -6.84 4.20 -0.27
N TYR A 85 -6.82 5.31 0.46
CA TYR A 85 -7.76 5.59 1.54
C TYR A 85 -9.21 5.67 1.06
N SER A 86 -9.46 6.18 -0.14
CA SER A 86 -10.83 6.23 -0.68
C SER A 86 -11.41 4.85 -1.00
N LEU A 87 -10.54 3.88 -1.34
CA LEU A 87 -10.93 2.52 -1.66
C LEU A 87 -11.03 1.63 -0.41
N TRP A 88 -10.12 1.84 0.53
CA TRP A 88 -9.81 0.89 1.61
C TRP A 88 -9.98 1.48 3.02
N GLY A 89 -10.06 2.82 3.12
CA GLY A 89 -10.05 3.52 4.39
C GLY A 89 -8.77 3.24 5.18
N LEU A 90 -8.92 2.86 6.45
CA LEU A 90 -7.82 2.43 7.33
C LEU A 90 -7.67 0.90 7.40
N ASN A 91 -8.15 0.17 6.40
CA ASN A 91 -7.92 -1.26 6.30
C ASN A 91 -6.48 -1.54 5.83
N VAL A 92 -5.69 -2.22 6.67
CA VAL A 92 -4.27 -2.52 6.39
C VAL A 92 -4.07 -3.61 5.34
N VAL A 93 -5.12 -4.35 4.99
CA VAL A 93 -5.08 -5.40 3.95
C VAL A 93 -5.15 -4.80 2.54
N GLY A 94 -5.57 -3.54 2.41
CA GLY A 94 -6.31 -3.08 1.24
C GLY A 94 -7.77 -3.42 1.48
#